data_AF-A0A199US62-F1
#
_entry.id   AF-A0A199US62-F1
#
_cell.length_a   1.000
_cell.length_b   1.000
_cell.length_c   1.000
_cell.angle_alpha   90.00
_cell.angle_beta   90.00
_cell.angle_gamma   90.00
#
_symmetry.space_group_name_H-M   'P 1'
#
loop_
_entity.id
_entity.type
_entity.pdbx_description
1 polymer ?
#
loop_
_entity_poly.entity_id
_entity_poly.type
_entity_poly.pdbx_seq_one_letter_code
_entity_poly.pdbx_strand_id
1 'polypeptide(L)'
;MIAALLGDKEYSCPQEGCRWNKKHPRFTPLKSLVCMKNHYKRSHCPKMYVCKQCEKKQFSLLSDLRTHEKHCGDLRWRCSCGTNFSRKDKLMGHVALFVGHTPIIGSASCSFTKN
;
A
#
# COMPACT_ATOMS: atom_id res chain seq x y z
N MET A 1 -13.44 -36.85 -29.49
CA MET A 1 -12.08 -36.63 -28.94
C MET A 1 -11.53 -35.31 -29.48
N ILE A 2 -11.72 -34.19 -28.77
CA ILE A 2 -10.94 -32.96 -29.02
C ILE A 2 -10.73 -32.28 -27.66
N ALA A 3 -9.79 -32.81 -26.88
CA ALA A 3 -9.21 -32.05 -25.78
C ALA A 3 -8.19 -31.10 -26.43
N ALA A 4 -8.61 -29.87 -26.69
CA ALA A 4 -7.71 -28.84 -27.18
C ALA A 4 -6.57 -28.67 -26.19
N LEU A 5 -5.35 -28.89 -26.68
CA LEU A 5 -4.08 -28.64 -26.01
C LEU A 5 -3.97 -27.14 -25.69
N LEU A 6 -4.62 -26.69 -24.61
CA LEU A 6 -4.27 -25.43 -23.98
C LEU A 6 -2.92 -25.64 -23.32
N GLY A 7 -1.85 -25.54 -24.11
CA GLY A 7 -0.48 -25.62 -23.60
C GLY A 7 -0.35 -24.73 -22.38
N ASP A 8 0.14 -25.30 -21.28
CA ASP A 8 0.38 -24.60 -20.02
C ASP A 8 1.16 -23.32 -20.31
N LYS A 9 0.46 -22.19 -20.33
CA LYS A 9 1.08 -20.90 -20.60
C LYS A 9 1.89 -20.54 -19.36
N GLU A 10 3.18 -20.84 -19.41
CA GLU A 10 4.10 -20.55 -18.31
C GLU A 10 4.34 -19.05 -18.19
N TYR A 11 3.88 -18.45 -17.09
CA TYR A 11 4.06 -17.02 -16.85
C TYR A 11 5.38 -16.75 -16.13
N SER A 12 6.40 -16.37 -16.91
CA SER A 12 7.74 -16.03 -16.42
C SER A 12 7.92 -14.52 -16.26
N CYS A 13 8.58 -14.11 -15.19
CA CYS A 13 9.12 -12.75 -15.03
C CYS A 13 10.27 -12.53 -16.04
N PRO A 14 10.35 -11.38 -16.74
CA PRO A 14 11.43 -11.11 -17.70
C PRO A 14 12.75 -10.66 -17.05
N GLN A 15 12.75 -10.27 -15.77
CA GLN A 15 13.94 -9.76 -15.09
C GLN A 15 15.00 -10.85 -14.91
N GLU A 16 16.22 -10.63 -15.42
CA GLU A 16 17.32 -11.59 -15.25
C GLU A 16 17.72 -11.70 -13.77
N GLY A 17 18.04 -12.93 -13.34
CA GLY A 17 18.32 -13.24 -11.93
C GLY A 17 17.09 -13.33 -11.02
N CYS A 18 15.89 -12.99 -11.49
CA CYS A 18 14.68 -13.16 -10.69
C CYS A 18 14.32 -14.64 -10.55
N ARG A 19 13.93 -15.08 -9.33
CA ARG A 19 13.45 -16.44 -9.06
C ARG A 19 12.33 -16.89 -10.01
N TRP A 20 11.46 -15.95 -10.41
CA TRP A 20 10.31 -16.19 -11.28
C TRP A 20 10.66 -16.09 -12.76
N ASN A 21 11.94 -15.93 -13.12
CA ASN A 21 12.41 -15.95 -14.51
C ASN A 21 12.70 -17.39 -14.94
N LYS A 22 12.27 -17.78 -16.14
CA LYS A 22 12.52 -19.10 -16.74
C LYS A 22 14.00 -19.52 -16.80
N LYS A 23 14.92 -18.56 -16.80
CA LYS A 23 16.38 -18.81 -16.77
C LYS A 23 16.91 -19.14 -15.37
N HIS A 24 16.10 -18.98 -14.31
CA HIS A 24 16.54 -19.21 -12.94
C HIS A 24 16.53 -20.71 -12.60
N PRO A 25 17.55 -21.28 -11.94
CA PRO A 25 17.63 -22.72 -11.64
C PRO A 25 16.46 -23.27 -10.80
N ARG A 26 15.81 -22.40 -10.03
CA ARG A 26 14.64 -22.71 -9.19
C ARG A 26 13.36 -22.03 -9.72
N PHE A 27 13.24 -21.94 -11.04
CA PHE A 27 12.08 -21.35 -11.69
C PHE A 27 10.81 -22.12 -11.34
N THR A 28 9.78 -21.37 -11.01
CA THR A 28 8.40 -21.84 -10.88
C THR A 28 7.51 -20.82 -11.59
N PRO A 29 6.58 -21.22 -12.47
CA PRO A 29 5.76 -20.26 -13.19
C PRO A 29 4.79 -19.55 -12.25
N LEU A 30 4.47 -18.30 -12.58
CA LEU A 30 3.42 -17.54 -11.88
C LEU A 30 2.03 -18.01 -12.33
N LYS A 31 1.03 -17.79 -11.48
CA LYS A 31 -0.33 -18.33 -11.67
C LYS A 31 -1.07 -17.76 -12.89
N SER A 32 -0.72 -16.55 -13.32
CA SER A 32 -1.39 -15.86 -14.42
C SER A 32 -0.53 -14.74 -14.99
N LEU A 33 -0.88 -14.25 -16.18
CA LEU A 33 -0.25 -13.07 -16.78
C LEU A 33 -0.37 -11.83 -15.88
N VAL A 34 -1.49 -11.69 -15.19
CA VAL A 34 -1.74 -10.58 -14.25
C VAL A 34 -0.80 -10.68 -13.05
N CYS A 35 -0.63 -11.89 -12.51
CA CYS A 35 0.30 -12.14 -11.42
C CYS A 35 1.74 -11.80 -11.82
N MET A 36 2.16 -12.20 -13.03
CA MET A 36 3.46 -11.86 -13.60
C MET A 36 3.67 -10.35 -13.76
N LYS A 37 2.72 -9.64 -14.38
CA LYS A 37 2.80 -8.18 -14.55
C LYS A 37 2.87 -7.45 -13.21
N ASN A 38 2.05 -7.85 -12.24
CA ASN A 38 2.02 -7.24 -10.91
C ASN A 38 3.30 -7.52 -10.11
N HIS A 39 3.82 -8.75 -10.19
CA HIS A 39 5.11 -9.11 -9.60
C HIS A 39 6.23 -8.24 -10.18
N TYR A 40 6.33 -8.16 -11.52
CA TYR A 40 7.36 -7.38 -12.18
C TYR A 40 7.31 -5.90 -11.74
N LYS A 41 6.12 -5.29 -11.74
CA LYS A 41 5.94 -3.92 -11.25
C LYS A 41 6.37 -3.76 -9.79
N ARG A 42 6.00 -4.70 -8.90
CA ARG A 42 6.32 -4.61 -7.46
C ARG A 42 7.80 -4.83 -7.14
N SER A 43 8.48 -5.69 -7.90
CA SER A 43 9.84 -6.15 -7.58
C SER A 43 10.92 -5.45 -8.39
N HIS A 44 10.60 -4.96 -9.59
CA HIS A 44 11.60 -4.50 -10.55
C HIS A 44 11.32 -3.11 -11.12
N CYS A 45 10.13 -2.54 -10.89
CA CYS A 45 9.84 -1.16 -11.26
C CYS A 45 9.92 -0.22 -10.05
N PRO A 46 10.30 1.05 -10.28
CA PRO A 46 10.20 2.09 -9.26
C PRO A 46 8.75 2.29 -8.79
N LYS A 47 8.61 2.75 -7.55
CA LYS A 47 7.33 3.04 -6.90
C LYS A 47 6.83 4.43 -7.32
N MET A 48 6.12 4.48 -8.44
CA MET A 48 5.67 5.76 -9.03
C MET A 48 4.44 6.37 -8.36
N TYR A 49 3.68 5.60 -7.58
CA TYR A 49 2.42 6.07 -7.00
C TYR A 49 2.61 6.49 -5.56
N VAL A 50 2.50 7.79 -5.28
CA VAL A 50 2.64 8.36 -3.94
C VAL A 50 1.25 8.58 -3.32
N CYS A 51 1.09 8.19 -2.06
CA CYS A 51 -0.12 8.51 -1.31
C CYS A 51 -0.18 10.01 -1.01
N LYS A 52 -1.18 10.70 -1.55
CA LYS A 52 -1.35 12.14 -1.34
C LYS A 52 -1.75 12.51 0.09
N GLN A 53 -2.30 11.56 0.85
CA GLN A 53 -2.77 11.82 2.21
C GLN A 53 -1.65 11.79 3.25
N CYS A 54 -0.64 10.93 3.06
CA CYS A 54 0.48 10.84 3.99
C CYS A 54 1.81 11.28 3.40
N GLU A 55 1.90 11.43 2.08
CA GLU A 55 3.07 11.82 1.26
C GLU A 55 4.33 10.96 1.46
N LYS A 56 4.28 9.98 2.35
CA LYS A 56 5.41 9.12 2.75
C LYS A 56 5.42 7.78 2.05
N LYS A 57 4.24 7.16 1.86
CA LYS A 57 4.15 5.82 1.29
C LYS A 57 4.06 5.88 -0.23
N GLN A 58 4.89 5.08 -0.88
CA GLN A 58 4.94 4.93 -2.33
C GLN A 58 4.64 3.48 -2.72
N PHE A 59 4.00 3.29 -3.87
CA PHE A 59 3.54 2.01 -4.37
C PHE A 59 3.91 1.85 -5.84
N SER A 60 4.16 0.61 -6.27
CA SER A 60 4.41 0.29 -7.68
C SER A 60 3.12 -0.01 -8.47
N LEU A 61 2.00 -0.24 -7.77
CA LEU A 61 0.68 -0.50 -8.36
C LEU A 61 -0.36 0.49 -7.85
N LEU A 62 -1.20 1.00 -8.75
CA LEU A 62 -2.34 1.85 -8.40
C LEU A 62 -3.36 1.12 -7.50
N SER A 63 -3.54 -0.19 -7.68
CA SER A 63 -4.43 -1.00 -6.82
C SER A 63 -3.97 -1.01 -5.36
N ASP A 64 -2.66 -1.08 -5.14
CA ASP A 64 -2.07 -1.11 -3.80
C ASP A 64 -2.20 0.27 -3.15
N LEU A 65 -1.96 1.35 -3.90
CA LEU A 65 -2.22 2.71 -3.46
C LEU A 65 -3.70 2.91 -3.06
N ARG A 66 -4.65 2.56 -3.92
CA ARG A 66 -6.09 2.72 -3.62
C ARG A 66 -6.50 1.95 -2.36
N THR A 67 -5.99 0.73 -2.19
CA THR A 67 -6.27 -0.07 -0.99
C THR A 67 -5.68 0.56 0.25
N HIS A 68 -4.49 1.15 0.13
CA HIS A 68 -3.87 1.91 1.20
C HIS A 68 -4.66 3.18 1.53
N GLU A 69 -5.08 3.96 0.53
CA GLU A 69 -5.82 5.22 0.71
C GLU A 69 -7.17 5.04 1.42
N LYS A 70 -7.78 3.85 1.38
CA LYS A 70 -8.98 3.53 2.17
C LYS A 70 -8.76 3.63 3.68
N HIS A 71 -7.53 3.44 4.15
CA HIS A 71 -7.16 3.45 5.57
C HIS A 71 -6.02 4.45 5.87
N CYS A 72 -5.48 5.09 4.84
CA CYS A 72 -4.45 6.09 4.98
C CYS A 72 -5.08 7.46 5.13
N GLY A 73 -4.46 8.33 5.92
CA GLY A 73 -4.98 9.66 6.15
C GLY A 73 -6.26 9.66 6.99
N ASP A 74 -6.56 8.55 7.67
CA ASP A 74 -7.52 8.58 8.77
C ASP A 74 -7.06 9.71 9.69
N LEU A 75 -7.93 10.72 9.80
CA LEU A 75 -7.71 11.94 10.58
C LEU A 75 -6.98 11.53 11.86
N ARG A 76 -5.82 12.15 12.12
CA ARG A 76 -5.17 11.91 13.40
C ARG A 76 -6.11 12.46 14.45
N TRP A 77 -6.86 11.57 15.07
CA TRP A 77 -7.67 11.87 16.23
C TRP A 77 -6.68 12.09 17.34
N ARG A 78 -6.29 13.35 17.53
CA ARG A 78 -5.29 13.72 18.52
C ARG A 78 -6.00 14.26 19.74
N CYS A 79 -5.48 13.96 20.92
CA CYS A 79 -5.91 14.63 22.14
C CYS A 79 -4.98 15.82 22.44
N SER A 80 -5.48 16.82 23.15
CA SER A 80 -4.68 17.94 23.68
C SER A 80 -3.45 17.51 24.50
N CYS A 81 -3.45 16.31 25.08
CA CYS A 81 -2.30 15.72 25.77
C CYS A 81 -1.19 15.18 24.84
N GLY A 82 -1.38 15.21 23.52
CA GLY A 82 -0.41 14.75 22.52
C GLY A 82 -0.59 13.31 22.03
N THR A 83 -1.46 12.51 22.66
CA THR A 83 -1.76 11.13 22.21
C THR A 83 -2.51 11.12 20.88
N ASN A 84 -2.13 10.20 19.98
CA ASN A 84 -2.76 10.03 18.67
C ASN A 84 -3.56 8.71 18.66
N PHE A 85 -4.78 8.76 18.14
CA PHE A 85 -5.67 7.61 17.99
C PHE A 85 -5.92 7.33 16.51
N SER A 86 -6.04 6.05 16.17
CA SER A 86 -6.37 5.62 14.80
C SER A 86 -7.86 5.74 14.47
N ARG A 87 -8.73 5.93 15.47
CA ARG A 87 -10.19 6.05 15.28
C ARG A 87 -10.80 7.13 16.18
N LYS A 88 -11.88 7.74 15.71
CA LYS A 88 -12.63 8.80 16.43
C LYS A 88 -13.17 8.34 17.77
N ASP A 89 -13.79 7.16 17.80
CA ASP A 89 -14.44 6.62 19.00
C ASP A 89 -13.42 6.39 20.12
N LYS A 90 -12.18 6.01 19.78
CA LYS A 90 -11.10 5.83 20.76
C LYS A 90 -10.64 7.14 21.36
N LEU A 91 -10.57 8.21 20.58
CA LEU A 91 -10.29 9.56 21.11
C LEU A 91 -11.43 10.05 22.01
N MET A 92 -12.69 9.88 21.59
CA MET A 92 -13.84 10.33 22.40
C MET A 92 -13.90 9.59 23.74
N GLY A 93 -13.65 8.28 23.74
CA GLY A 93 -13.54 7.49 24.98
C GLY A 93 -12.38 7.96 25.87
N HIS A 94 -11.22 8.29 25.29
CA HIS A 94 -10.10 8.85 26.03
C HIS A 94 -10.44 10.20 26.67
N VAL A 95 -11.02 11.14 25.91
CA VAL A 95 -11.40 12.47 26.41
C VAL A 95 -12.46 12.37 27.51
N ALA A 96 -13.40 11.43 27.40
CA ALA A 96 -14.43 11.24 28.43
C ALA A 96 -13.86 10.75 29.78
N LEU A 97 -12.70 10.07 29.76
CA LEU A 97 -12.08 9.51 30.97
C LEU A 97 -11.11 10.46 31.66
N PHE A 98 -10.55 11.44 30.93
CA PHE A 98 -9.53 12.35 31.45
C PHE A 98 -10.01 13.80 31.42
N VAL A 99 -10.19 14.41 32.59
CA VAL A 99 -10.59 15.81 32.72
C VAL A 99 -9.52 16.73 32.10
N GLY A 100 -9.95 17.74 31.33
CA GLY A 100 -9.05 18.69 30.66
C GLY A 100 -8.49 18.22 29.32
N HIS A 101 -8.82 16.99 28.90
CA HIS A 101 -8.48 16.48 27.58
C HIS A 101 -9.51 16.94 26.55
N THR A 102 -9.08 17.35 25.35
CA THR A 102 -9.99 17.78 24.26
C THR A 102 -9.56 17.19 22.93
N PRO A 103 -10.52 16.91 22.03
CA PRO A 103 -10.21 16.38 20.71
C PRO A 103 -9.62 17.48 19.81
N ILE A 104 -8.39 17.26 19.33
CA ILE A 104 -7.75 18.02 18.27
C ILE A 104 -7.96 17.26 16.97
N ILE A 105 -8.82 17.82 16.10
CA ILE A 105 -8.99 17.32 14.74
C ILE A 105 -7.93 18.01 13.88
N GLY A 106 -6.81 17.33 13.67
CA GLY A 106 -5.83 17.80 12.71
C GLY A 106 -6.36 17.60 11.30
N SER A 107 -6.96 18.63 10.68
CA SER A 107 -6.77 18.79 9.24
C SER A 107 -5.27 18.79 9.02
N ALA A 108 -4.75 18.03 8.07
CA ALA A 108 -3.37 18.14 7.67
C ALA A 108 -3.11 19.60 7.23
N SER A 109 -2.67 20.45 8.17
CA SER A 109 -2.12 21.75 7.85
C SER A 109 -0.75 21.44 7.28
N CYS A 110 -0.67 21.47 5.95
CA CYS A 110 0.58 21.49 5.23
C CYS A 110 1.42 22.65 5.78
N SER A 111 2.47 22.35 6.55
CA SER A 111 3.55 23.29 6.77
C SER A 111 4.36 23.32 5.47
N PHE A 112 3.94 24.17 4.55
CA PHE A 112 4.74 24.58 3.40
C PHE A 112 5.98 25.31 3.96
N THR A 113 7.11 24.62 4.09
CA THR A 113 8.41 25.29 4.15
C THR A 113 8.94 25.34 2.72
N LYS A 114 8.71 26.47 2.04
CA LYS A 114 9.52 26.87 0.88
C LYS A 114 10.93 27.12 1.40
N ASN A 115 11.92 26.44 0.83
CA ASN A 115 13.26 26.97 0.66
C ASN A 115 13.78 26.52 -0.70
#